data_AF-A0A955D8N9-F1
#
_entry.id   AF-A0A955D8N9-F1
#
_cell.length_a   1.000
_cell.length_b   1.000
_cell.length_c   1.000
_cell.angle_alpha   90.00
_cell.angle_beta   90.00
_cell.angle_gamma   90.00
#
_symmetry.space_group_name_H-M   'P 1'
#
loop_
_entity.id
_entity.type
_entity.pdbx_description
1 polymer ?
#
loop_
_entity_poly.entity_id
_entity_poly.type
_entity_poly.pdbx_seq_one_letter_code
_entity_poly.pdbx_strand_id
1 'polypeptide(L)'
;MPAIVDAPDSPPSPSLPEQPRASRLVALCARRWNIPILAELARRDGAKFATLVHTLDAPPASVRASLDALIASGLVAPNPGYGHPLRPEYVLSDAGKPVASTCFRLDVVLSAAPIRAVSFRKWSIPVLDAVGRGCRRFGQIGGALPGITDRALSLSLRALEGVSMVDRSLGPGRPPTARYAIPASGQGVVAVLSDLFPVSGVR
;
A
#
# COMPACT_ATOMS: atom_id res chain seq x y z
N MET A 1 -10.43 -50.02 -19.51
CA MET A 1 -9.58 -48.85 -19.25
C MET A 1 -10.08 -47.70 -20.11
N PRO A 2 -10.68 -46.63 -19.55
CA PRO A 2 -10.83 -45.37 -20.27
C PRO A 2 -9.71 -44.40 -19.88
N ALA A 3 -9.23 -43.66 -20.88
CA ALA A 3 -8.13 -42.71 -20.82
C ALA A 3 -8.42 -41.55 -19.85
N ILE A 4 -7.44 -41.24 -19.02
CA ILE A 4 -7.37 -40.02 -18.22
C ILE A 4 -7.15 -38.88 -19.22
N VAL A 5 -8.14 -37.99 -19.32
CA VAL A 5 -8.01 -36.71 -20.00
C VAL A 5 -7.17 -35.80 -19.09
N ASP A 6 -5.94 -35.50 -19.52
CA ASP A 6 -5.13 -34.45 -18.93
C ASP A 6 -5.90 -33.12 -19.03
N ALA A 7 -6.22 -32.54 -17.87
CA ALA A 7 -6.70 -31.17 -17.81
C ALA A 7 -5.57 -30.23 -18.27
N PRO A 8 -5.87 -29.18 -19.06
CA PRO A 8 -4.85 -28.23 -19.46
C PRO A 8 -4.29 -27.53 -18.20
N ASP A 9 -2.96 -27.50 -18.15
CA ASP A 9 -2.13 -26.78 -17.20
C ASP A 9 -2.72 -25.39 -16.94
N SER A 10 -3.02 -25.09 -15.67
CA SER A 10 -3.50 -23.76 -15.30
C SER A 10 -2.44 -22.73 -15.73
N PRO A 11 -2.82 -21.61 -16.36
CA PRO A 11 -1.82 -20.62 -16.75
C PRO A 11 -1.05 -20.19 -15.50
N PRO A 12 0.29 -20.00 -15.59
CA PRO A 12 1.06 -19.52 -14.46
C PRO A 12 0.42 -18.21 -13.99
N SER A 13 -0.01 -18.19 -12.72
CA SER A 13 -0.40 -16.95 -12.05
C SER A 13 0.72 -15.94 -12.30
N PRO A 14 0.42 -14.70 -12.73
CA PRO A 14 1.47 -13.74 -12.99
C PRO A 14 2.21 -13.49 -11.68
N SER A 15 3.39 -14.07 -11.55
CA SER A 15 4.36 -13.73 -10.52
C SER A 15 4.48 -12.22 -10.56
N LEU A 16 4.14 -11.55 -9.45
CA LEU A 16 4.29 -10.10 -9.30
C LEU A 16 5.66 -9.73 -9.88
N PRO A 17 5.75 -8.77 -10.82
CA PRO A 17 7.05 -8.30 -11.29
C PRO A 17 7.89 -7.94 -10.06
N GLU A 18 9.17 -8.35 -10.04
CA GLU A 18 10.14 -8.04 -8.99
C GLU A 18 10.39 -6.52 -8.95
N GLN A 19 9.42 -5.78 -8.46
CA GLN A 19 9.48 -4.34 -8.35
C GLN A 19 10.15 -3.98 -7.03
N PRO A 20 11.04 -2.97 -7.02
CA PRO A 20 11.59 -2.42 -5.79
C PRO A 20 10.46 -2.09 -4.81
N ARG A 21 10.67 -2.37 -3.52
CA ARG A 21 9.69 -2.10 -2.45
C ARG A 21 9.04 -0.71 -2.56
N ALA A 22 9.86 0.31 -2.84
CA ALA A 22 9.38 1.68 -3.00
C ALA A 22 8.34 1.81 -4.14
N SER A 23 8.59 1.19 -5.30
CA SER A 23 7.65 1.20 -6.43
C SER A 23 6.34 0.50 -6.08
N ARG A 24 6.40 -0.64 -5.39
CA ARG A 24 5.21 -1.38 -4.93
C ARG A 24 4.39 -0.55 -3.95
N LEU A 25 5.03 0.12 -3.00
CA LEU A 25 4.37 0.98 -2.04
C LEU A 25 3.76 2.22 -2.70
N VAL A 26 4.47 2.84 -3.65
CA VAL A 26 3.95 3.98 -4.43
C VAL A 26 2.73 3.56 -5.26
N ALA A 27 2.76 2.38 -5.89
CA ALA A 27 1.62 1.85 -6.63
C ALA A 27 0.42 1.58 -5.72
N LEU A 28 0.66 0.99 -4.54
CA LEU A 28 -0.38 0.75 -3.55
C LEU A 28 -1.02 2.06 -3.07
N CYS A 29 -0.21 3.08 -2.76
CA CYS A 29 -0.70 4.38 -2.30
C CYS A 29 -1.17 5.31 -3.44
N ALA A 30 -1.03 4.91 -4.71
CA ALA A 30 -1.45 5.72 -5.84
C ALA A 30 -2.95 6.05 -5.84
N ARG A 31 -3.75 5.19 -5.20
CA ARG A 31 -5.20 5.38 -5.05
C ARG A 31 -5.60 5.26 -3.59
N ARG A 32 -6.41 6.21 -3.15
CA ARG A 32 -6.94 6.31 -1.77
C ARG A 32 -7.58 5.02 -1.27
N TRP A 33 -8.28 4.29 -2.14
CA TRP A 33 -9.11 3.14 -1.76
C TRP A 33 -8.41 1.80 -1.87
N ASN A 34 -7.16 1.73 -2.34
CA ASN A 34 -6.44 0.46 -2.45
C ASN A 34 -6.25 -0.22 -1.08
N ILE A 35 -5.71 0.50 -0.09
CA ILE A 35 -5.48 -0.05 1.26
C ILE A 35 -6.80 -0.44 1.93
N PRO A 36 -7.85 0.41 1.97
CA PRO A 36 -9.14 0.03 2.53
C PRO A 36 -9.78 -1.19 1.84
N ILE A 37 -9.70 -1.29 0.51
CA ILE A 37 -10.25 -2.44 -0.23
C ILE A 37 -9.49 -3.71 0.15
N LEU A 38 -8.16 -3.69 0.18
CA LEU A 38 -7.38 -4.87 0.58
C LEU A 38 -7.68 -5.29 2.02
N ALA A 39 -7.77 -4.34 2.95
CA ALA A 39 -8.14 -4.61 4.33
C ALA A 39 -9.56 -5.23 4.45
N GLU A 40 -10.51 -4.74 3.65
CA GLU A 40 -11.88 -5.25 3.61
C GLU A 40 -11.95 -6.68 3.07
N LEU A 41 -11.23 -6.94 1.98
CA LEU A 41 -11.16 -8.27 1.38
C LEU A 41 -10.49 -9.29 2.32
N ALA A 42 -9.45 -8.87 3.07
CA ALA A 42 -8.81 -9.73 4.07
C ALA A 42 -9.76 -10.09 5.23
N ARG A 43 -10.57 -9.12 5.67
CA ARG A 43 -11.49 -9.32 6.80
C ARG A 43 -12.67 -10.25 6.46
N ARG A 44 -13.10 -10.26 5.20
CA ARG A 44 -14.29 -10.99 4.73
C ARG A 44 -13.99 -12.24 3.92
N ASP A 45 -12.72 -12.53 3.65
CA ASP A 45 -12.29 -13.55 2.70
C ASP A 45 -12.91 -13.34 1.30
N GLY A 46 -12.87 -12.09 0.84
CA GLY A 46 -13.48 -11.62 -0.40
C GLY A 46 -14.75 -10.79 -0.21
N ALA A 47 -15.16 -10.07 -1.26
CA ALA A 47 -16.36 -9.22 -1.22
C ALA A 47 -16.99 -9.01 -2.60
N LYS A 48 -18.25 -8.58 -2.62
CA LYS A 48 -18.93 -8.05 -3.81
C LYS A 48 -18.63 -6.57 -4.00
N PHE A 49 -18.74 -6.06 -5.22
CA PHE A 49 -18.58 -4.64 -5.51
C PHE A 49 -19.50 -3.76 -4.66
N ALA A 50 -20.80 -4.09 -4.59
CA ALA A 50 -21.78 -3.34 -3.81
C ALA A 50 -21.44 -3.33 -2.31
N THR A 51 -20.96 -4.45 -1.78
CA THR A 51 -20.50 -4.56 -0.38
C THR A 51 -19.31 -3.64 -0.11
N LEU A 52 -18.34 -3.57 -1.02
CA LEU A 52 -17.19 -2.68 -0.89
C LEU A 52 -17.61 -1.20 -0.91
N VAL A 53 -18.45 -0.81 -1.85
CA VAL A 53 -18.99 0.57 -1.96
C VAL A 53 -19.69 0.98 -0.67
N HIS A 54 -20.59 0.14 -0.17
CA HIS A 54 -21.38 0.44 1.03
C HIS A 54 -20.53 0.43 2.30
N THR A 55 -19.68 -0.59 2.50
CA THR A 55 -18.91 -0.72 3.74
C THR A 55 -17.85 0.36 3.88
N LEU A 56 -17.24 0.77 2.77
CA LEU A 56 -16.19 1.78 2.76
C LEU A 56 -16.73 3.22 2.65
N ASP A 57 -18.05 3.39 2.46
CA ASP A 57 -18.69 4.67 2.14
C ASP A 57 -17.93 5.41 1.01
N ALA A 58 -17.66 4.66 -0.06
CA ALA A 58 -16.76 5.06 -1.14
C ALA A 58 -17.51 5.32 -2.44
N PRO A 59 -17.16 6.36 -3.22
CA PRO A 59 -17.76 6.56 -4.54
C PRO A 59 -17.54 5.33 -5.45
N PRO A 60 -18.57 4.79 -6.12
CA PRO A 60 -18.46 3.58 -6.94
C PRO A 60 -17.34 3.63 -7.98
N ALA A 61 -17.22 4.76 -8.69
CA ALA A 61 -16.16 4.97 -9.68
C ALA A 61 -14.75 4.87 -9.07
N SER A 62 -14.58 5.31 -7.82
CA SER A 62 -13.30 5.24 -7.10
C SER A 62 -12.97 3.80 -6.67
N VAL A 63 -13.98 3.04 -6.23
CA VAL A 63 -13.84 1.62 -5.91
C VAL A 63 -13.47 0.83 -7.16
N ARG A 64 -14.17 1.06 -8.28
CA ARG A 64 -13.90 0.42 -9.57
C ARG A 64 -12.47 0.65 -10.02
N ALA A 65 -12.05 1.91 -10.08
CA ALA A 65 -10.69 2.26 -10.52
C ALA A 65 -9.59 1.70 -9.60
N SER A 66 -9.90 1.50 -8.31
CA SER A 66 -8.97 0.90 -7.35
C SER A 66 -8.90 -0.63 -7.52
N LEU A 67 -10.04 -1.30 -7.68
CA LEU A 67 -10.09 -2.73 -8.00
C LEU A 67 -9.35 -3.02 -9.31
N ASP A 68 -9.55 -2.22 -10.35
CA ASP A 68 -8.88 -2.42 -11.64
C ASP A 68 -7.36 -2.30 -11.50
N ALA A 69 -6.88 -1.33 -10.70
CA ALA A 69 -5.46 -1.20 -10.40
C ALA A 69 -4.92 -2.36 -9.56
N LEU A 70 -5.68 -2.82 -8.56
CA LEU A 70 -5.31 -3.95 -7.71
C LEU A 70 -5.26 -5.26 -8.51
N ILE A 71 -6.19 -5.46 -9.45
CA ILE A 71 -6.21 -6.58 -10.39
C ILE A 71 -5.01 -6.50 -11.34
N ALA A 72 -4.75 -5.34 -11.95
CA ALA A 72 -3.59 -5.14 -12.81
C ALA A 72 -2.26 -5.37 -12.08
N SER A 73 -2.21 -5.07 -10.77
CA SER A 73 -1.06 -5.37 -9.91
C SER A 73 -0.99 -6.82 -9.43
N GLY A 74 -1.99 -7.66 -9.71
CA GLY A 74 -2.04 -9.05 -9.28
C GLY A 74 -2.34 -9.26 -7.79
N LEU A 75 -2.77 -8.24 -7.05
CA LEU A 75 -3.11 -8.35 -5.61
C LEU A 75 -4.56 -8.80 -5.37
N VAL A 76 -5.44 -8.57 -6.34
CA VAL A 76 -6.85 -8.96 -6.30
C VAL A 76 -7.16 -9.72 -7.58
N ALA A 77 -8.03 -10.73 -7.49
CA ALA A 77 -8.54 -11.44 -8.64
C ALA A 77 -10.08 -11.38 -8.67
N PRO A 78 -10.71 -11.27 -9.85
CA PRO A 78 -12.11 -11.61 -9.97
C PRO A 78 -12.30 -13.10 -9.63
N ASN A 79 -13.35 -13.43 -8.89
CA ASN A 79 -13.64 -14.81 -8.54
C ASN A 79 -14.26 -15.52 -9.76
N PRO A 80 -13.61 -16.55 -10.36
CA PRO A 80 -14.06 -17.16 -11.62
C PRO A 80 -15.30 -18.05 -11.48
N GLY A 81 -15.83 -18.23 -10.28
CA GLY A 81 -16.88 -19.21 -10.01
C GLY A 81 -18.27 -18.81 -10.50
N TYR A 82 -18.84 -19.59 -11.43
CA TYR A 82 -20.28 -19.54 -11.76
C TYR A 82 -21.16 -20.08 -10.62
N GLY A 83 -22.39 -19.57 -10.50
CA GLY A 83 -23.53 -20.37 -10.00
C GLY A 83 -23.98 -20.23 -8.54
N HIS A 84 -23.40 -19.36 -7.69
CA HIS A 84 -23.94 -19.14 -6.33
C HIS A 84 -24.10 -17.65 -5.97
N PRO A 85 -25.31 -17.17 -5.62
CA PRO A 85 -25.59 -15.76 -5.36
C PRO A 85 -24.88 -15.20 -4.12
N LEU A 86 -24.30 -16.04 -3.26
CA LEU A 86 -23.57 -15.62 -2.06
C LEU A 86 -22.04 -15.52 -2.27
N ARG A 87 -21.49 -15.89 -3.44
CA ARG A 87 -20.04 -15.84 -3.65
C ARG A 87 -19.51 -14.39 -3.71
N PRO A 88 -18.30 -14.14 -3.19
CA PRO A 88 -17.61 -12.88 -3.40
C PRO A 88 -17.23 -12.72 -4.88
N GLU A 89 -17.39 -11.51 -5.42
CA GLU A 89 -16.98 -11.17 -6.80
C GLU A 89 -15.47 -10.94 -6.91
N TYR A 90 -14.85 -10.47 -5.82
CA TYR A 90 -13.41 -10.19 -5.74
C TYR A 90 -12.82 -10.94 -4.56
N VAL A 91 -11.68 -11.56 -4.79
CA VAL A 91 -10.89 -12.29 -3.80
C VAL A 91 -9.45 -11.83 -3.83
N LEU A 92 -8.73 -12.04 -2.72
CA LEU A 92 -7.29 -11.82 -2.68
C LEU A 92 -6.59 -12.95 -3.45
N SER A 93 -5.65 -12.59 -4.32
CA SER A 93 -4.72 -13.57 -4.88
C SER A 93 -3.77 -14.08 -3.80
N ASP A 94 -3.02 -15.15 -4.06
CA ASP A 94 -1.98 -15.62 -3.14
C ASP A 94 -0.91 -14.56 -2.86
N ALA A 95 -0.63 -13.72 -3.86
CA ALA A 95 0.28 -12.59 -3.74
C ALA A 95 -0.32 -11.43 -2.93
N GLY A 96 -1.65 -11.27 -2.96
CA GLY A 96 -2.41 -10.25 -2.25
C GLY A 96 -2.65 -10.55 -0.77
N LYS A 97 -2.83 -11.83 -0.40
CA LYS A 97 -3.08 -12.26 1.00
C LYS A 97 -2.09 -11.69 2.04
N PRO A 98 -0.76 -11.80 1.87
CA PRO A 98 0.18 -11.25 2.85
C PRO A 98 0.15 -9.72 2.91
N VAL A 99 -0.03 -9.07 1.75
CA VAL A 99 -0.11 -7.60 1.65
C VAL A 99 -1.38 -7.10 2.35
N ALA A 100 -2.51 -7.74 2.09
CA ALA A 100 -3.81 -7.37 2.63
C ALA A 100 -3.89 -7.56 4.15
N SER A 101 -3.29 -8.64 4.67
CA SER A 101 -3.14 -8.84 6.12
C SER A 101 -2.36 -7.70 6.78
N THR A 102 -1.32 -7.21 6.12
CA THR A 102 -0.58 -6.03 6.60
C THR A 102 -1.35 -4.73 6.40
N CYS A 103 -2.08 -4.56 5.30
CA CYS A 103 -2.99 -3.42 5.10
C CYS A 103 -4.07 -3.34 6.19
N PHE A 104 -4.59 -4.48 6.65
CA PHE A 104 -5.54 -4.51 7.76
C PHE A 104 -4.91 -4.00 9.06
N ARG A 105 -3.71 -4.50 9.43
CA ARG A 105 -2.98 -3.97 10.60
C ARG A 105 -2.65 -2.49 10.44
N LEU A 106 -2.27 -2.07 9.23
CA LEU A 106 -1.97 -0.68 8.92
C LEU A 106 -3.20 0.20 9.09
N ASP A 107 -4.38 -0.23 8.63
CA ASP A 107 -5.63 0.50 8.78
C ASP A 107 -5.98 0.72 10.27
N VAL A 108 -5.77 -0.29 11.11
CA VAL A 108 -5.94 -0.18 12.57
C VAL A 108 -4.99 0.87 13.17
N VAL A 109 -3.70 0.80 12.84
CA VAL A 109 -2.70 1.75 13.37
C VAL A 109 -2.92 3.16 12.83
N LEU A 110 -3.23 3.31 11.54
CA LEU A 110 -3.54 4.60 10.93
C LEU A 110 -4.81 5.20 11.53
N SER A 111 -5.81 4.39 11.88
CA SER A 111 -7.06 4.86 12.48
C SER A 111 -6.86 5.45 13.88
N ALA A 112 -5.87 4.96 14.63
CA ALA A 112 -5.51 5.48 15.95
C ALA A 112 -4.46 6.62 15.90
N ALA A 113 -3.88 6.91 14.74
CA ALA A 113 -2.76 7.84 14.61
C ALA A 113 -3.15 9.16 13.93
N PRO A 114 -2.52 10.29 14.29
CA PRO A 114 -2.75 11.60 13.67
C PRO A 114 -2.58 11.62 12.14
N ILE A 115 -1.78 10.69 11.61
CA ILE A 115 -1.53 10.54 10.18
C ILE A 115 -2.78 10.23 9.35
N ARG A 116 -3.88 9.74 9.96
CA ARG A 116 -5.13 9.43 9.26
C ARG A 116 -5.63 10.56 8.38
N ALA A 117 -5.44 11.81 8.82
CA ALA A 117 -5.88 13.00 8.08
C ALA A 117 -5.11 13.20 6.75
N VAL A 118 -3.90 12.66 6.64
CA VAL A 118 -3.00 12.86 5.48
C VAL A 118 -2.67 11.55 4.76
N SER A 119 -3.01 10.39 5.32
CA SER A 119 -2.69 9.06 4.77
C SER A 119 -3.29 8.79 3.40
N PHE A 120 -4.39 9.48 3.04
CA PHE A 120 -5.02 9.40 1.72
C PHE A 120 -4.26 10.10 0.61
N ARG A 121 -3.19 10.84 0.93
CA ARG A 121 -2.31 11.47 -0.06
C ARG A 121 -1.32 10.43 -0.56
N LYS A 122 -1.18 10.34 -1.88
CA LYS A 122 -0.31 9.38 -2.58
C LYS A 122 1.09 9.23 -1.99
N TRP A 123 1.70 10.32 -1.54
CA TRP A 123 3.10 10.37 -1.14
C TRP A 123 3.32 10.34 0.38
N SER A 124 2.29 10.47 1.22
CA SER A 124 2.48 10.51 2.67
C SER A 124 3.06 9.22 3.22
N ILE A 125 2.48 8.07 2.86
CA ILE A 125 2.98 6.76 3.31
C ILE A 125 4.35 6.42 2.68
N PRO A 126 4.58 6.59 1.36
CA PRO A 126 5.91 6.36 0.79
C PRO A 126 7.02 7.25 1.37
N VAL A 127 6.75 8.54 1.63
CA VAL A 127 7.71 9.45 2.27
C VAL A 127 8.02 9.01 3.70
N LEU A 128 7.00 8.63 4.47
CA LEU A 128 7.18 8.11 5.83
C LEU A 128 8.04 6.84 5.84
N ASP A 129 7.76 5.90 4.94
CA ASP A 129 8.56 4.68 4.77
C ASP A 129 10.02 4.98 4.44
N ALA A 130 10.28 5.91 3.50
CA ALA A 130 11.64 6.29 3.13
C ALA A 130 12.42 6.89 4.32
N VAL A 131 11.79 7.79 5.09
CA VAL A 131 12.42 8.36 6.30
C VAL A 131 12.63 7.29 7.37
N GLY A 132 11.66 6.39 7.57
CA GLY A 132 11.76 5.24 8.48
C GLY A 132 12.88 4.26 8.13
N ARG A 133 13.20 4.11 6.84
CA ARG A 133 14.35 3.35 6.34
C ARG A 133 15.69 4.09 6.45
N GLY A 134 15.70 5.30 7.01
CA GLY A 134 16.92 6.07 7.27
C GLY A 134 17.28 7.10 6.20
N CYS A 135 16.40 7.42 5.25
CA CYS A 135 16.61 8.58 4.37
C CYS A 135 16.43 9.86 5.20
N ARG A 136 17.53 10.58 5.46
CA ARG A 136 17.53 11.75 6.34
C ARG A 136 17.54 13.08 5.60
N ARG A 137 17.86 13.12 4.31
CA ARG A 137 17.96 14.36 3.51
C ARG A 137 16.91 14.39 2.41
N PHE A 138 16.48 15.58 2.00
CA PHE A 138 15.50 15.78 0.94
C PHE A 138 15.82 14.98 -0.33
N GLY A 139 17.04 15.13 -0.86
CA GLY A 139 17.47 14.39 -2.06
C GLY A 139 17.55 12.88 -1.87
N GLN A 140 17.86 12.38 -0.65
CA GLN A 140 17.84 10.95 -0.37
C GLN A 140 16.41 10.40 -0.38
N ILE A 141 15.46 11.14 0.20
CA ILE A 141 14.05 10.76 0.23
C ILE A 141 13.48 10.77 -1.20
N GLY A 142 13.77 11.83 -1.97
CA GLY A 142 13.36 11.92 -3.37
C GLY A 142 13.94 10.80 -4.23
N GLY A 143 15.24 10.53 -4.10
CA GLY A 143 15.91 9.44 -4.84
C GLY A 143 15.41 8.04 -4.47
N ALA A 144 14.89 7.85 -3.25
CA ALA A 144 14.31 6.58 -2.81
C ALA A 144 12.88 6.36 -3.33
N LEU A 145 12.24 7.37 -3.94
CA LEU A 145 10.83 7.36 -4.32
C LEU A 145 10.66 7.65 -5.82
N PRO A 146 10.60 6.61 -6.65
CA PRO A 146 10.47 6.78 -8.10
C PRO A 146 9.26 7.63 -8.50
N GLY A 147 9.50 8.67 -9.30
CA GLY A 147 8.45 9.53 -9.86
C GLY A 147 7.90 10.61 -8.92
N ILE A 148 8.46 10.79 -7.73
CA ILE A 148 8.10 11.96 -6.88
C ILE A 148 8.75 13.22 -7.45
N THR A 149 7.98 14.32 -7.47
CA THR A 149 8.53 15.65 -7.79
C THR A 149 8.95 16.38 -6.53
N ASP A 150 9.88 17.34 -6.63
CA ASP A 150 10.31 18.15 -5.48
C ASP A 150 9.14 18.87 -4.82
N ARG A 151 8.17 19.34 -5.62
CA ARG A 151 6.93 19.94 -5.11
C ARG A 151 6.11 18.93 -4.32
N ALA A 152 5.92 17.72 -4.84
CA ALA A 152 5.15 16.68 -4.16
C ALA A 152 5.84 16.21 -2.88
N LEU A 153 7.17 16.07 -2.89
CA LEU A 153 7.98 15.72 -1.73
C LEU A 153 7.86 16.81 -0.65
N SER A 154 8.02 18.07 -1.03
CA SER A 154 7.91 19.21 -0.11
C SER A 154 6.53 19.28 0.55
N LEU A 155 5.46 19.11 -0.22
CA LEU A 155 4.09 19.10 0.30
C LEU A 155 3.84 17.93 1.25
N SER A 156 4.40 16.76 0.95
CA SER A 156 4.23 15.56 1.75
C SER A 156 4.97 15.66 3.08
N LEU A 157 6.22 16.15 3.06
CA LEU A 157 7.01 16.38 4.27
C LEU A 157 6.33 17.42 5.18
N ARG A 158 5.84 18.54 4.63
CA ARG A 158 5.09 19.54 5.41
C ARG A 158 3.81 18.95 6.02
N ALA A 159 3.08 18.14 5.26
CA ALA A 159 1.86 17.50 5.76
C ALA A 159 2.16 16.51 6.89
N LEU A 160 3.23 15.72 6.77
CA LEU A 160 3.68 14.77 7.80
C LEU A 160 4.23 15.47 9.05
N GLU A 161 4.97 16.57 8.87
CA GLU A 161 5.43 17.44 9.96
C GLU A 161 4.24 18.03 10.73
N GLY A 162 3.23 18.54 10.02
CA GLY A 162 2.02 19.10 10.62
C GLY A 162 1.19 18.12 11.46
N VAL A 163 1.38 16.80 11.26
CA VAL A 163 0.73 15.75 12.07
C VAL A 163 1.72 15.01 12.98
N SER A 164 2.92 15.56 13.19
CA SER A 164 3.97 14.96 14.05
C SER A 164 4.34 13.53 13.66
N MET A 165 4.43 13.26 12.35
CA MET A 165 4.86 11.97 11.79
C MET A 165 6.28 12.02 11.23
N VAL A 166 6.81 13.22 11.00
CA VAL A 166 8.19 13.48 10.60
C VAL A 166 8.67 14.72 11.33
N ASP A 167 9.82 14.64 11.98
CA ASP A 167 10.50 15.80 12.54
C ASP A 167 11.47 16.38 11.52
N ARG A 168 11.48 17.71 11.42
CA ARG A 168 12.44 18.46 10.60
C ARG A 168 13.39 19.25 11.49
N SER A 169 14.69 19.03 11.33
CA SER A 169 15.73 19.80 12.00
C SER A 169 16.77 20.33 11.01
N LEU A 170 17.49 21.38 11.37
CA LEU A 170 18.65 21.83 10.59
C LEU A 170 19.89 21.09 11.10
N GLY A 171 20.55 20.35 10.20
CA GLY A 171 21.78 19.66 10.53
C GLY A 171 22.99 20.61 10.60
N PRO A 172 24.05 20.22 11.33
CA PRO A 172 25.33 20.92 11.29
C PRO A 172 25.91 20.92 9.87
N GLY A 173 26.43 22.07 9.44
CA GLY A 173 27.04 22.29 8.13
C GLY A 173 26.89 23.72 7.63
N ARG A 174 27.70 24.10 6.63
CA ARG A 174 27.60 25.39 5.93
C ARG A 174 27.50 25.15 4.43
N PRO A 175 26.34 25.35 3.78
CA PRO A 175 25.06 25.79 4.37
C PRO A 175 24.38 24.69 5.22
N PRO A 176 23.57 25.07 6.22
CA PRO A 176 22.82 24.11 7.03
C PRO A 176 21.82 23.36 6.16
N THR A 177 21.83 22.03 6.25
CA THR A 177 20.96 21.16 5.45
C THR A 177 19.83 20.62 6.31
N ALA A 178 18.60 20.67 5.80
CA ALA A 178 17.45 20.06 6.48
C ALA A 178 17.63 18.54 6.64
N ARG A 179 17.34 18.04 7.84
CA ARG A 179 17.30 16.63 8.20
C ARG A 179 15.91 16.24 8.65
N TYR A 180 15.53 15.02 8.29
CA TYR A 180 14.24 14.43 8.60
C TYR A 180 14.42 13.17 9.45
N ALA A 181 13.55 12.98 10.43
CA ALA A 181 13.54 11.81 11.31
C ALA A 181 12.11 11.39 11.65
N ILE A 182 11.93 10.13 12.06
CA ILE A 182 10.65 9.62 12.56
C ILE A 182 10.57 9.88 14.07
N PRO A 183 9.62 10.69 14.57
CA PRO A 183 9.36 10.83 15.99
C PRO A 183 8.76 9.54 16.59
N ALA A 184 8.70 9.45 17.92
CA ALA A 184 8.12 8.29 18.62
C ALA A 184 6.69 7.96 18.15
N SER A 185 5.86 8.99 17.91
CA SER A 185 4.50 8.88 17.35
C SER A 185 4.42 8.20 15.98
N GLY A 186 5.48 8.27 15.18
CA GLY A 186 5.53 7.65 13.85
C GLY A 186 6.09 6.22 13.85
N GLN A 187 6.73 5.77 14.93
CA GLN A 187 7.42 4.47 14.96
C GLN A 187 6.46 3.28 14.77
N GLY A 188 5.28 3.32 15.40
CA GLY A 188 4.27 2.26 15.25
C GLY A 188 3.79 2.11 13.81
N VAL A 189 3.60 3.22 13.09
CA VAL A 189 3.20 3.21 11.67
C VAL A 189 4.34 2.63 10.82
N VAL A 190 5.57 3.08 11.03
CA VAL A 190 6.74 2.61 10.28
C VAL A 190 6.97 1.11 10.49
N ALA A 191 6.82 0.60 11.72
CA ALA A 191 6.95 -0.82 12.01
C ALA A 191 5.98 -1.67 11.18
N VAL A 192 4.70 -1.28 11.12
CA VAL A 192 3.73 -2.01 10.27
C VAL A 192 4.03 -1.85 8.79
N LEU A 193 4.50 -0.68 8.36
CA LEU A 193 4.91 -0.49 6.97
C LEU A 193 6.04 -1.44 6.60
N SER A 194 7.06 -1.63 7.46
CA SER A 194 8.18 -2.54 7.22
C SER A 194 7.74 -3.96 6.84
N ASP A 195 6.64 -4.44 7.41
CA ASP A 195 6.09 -5.77 7.12
C ASP A 195 5.36 -5.88 5.76
N LEU A 196 4.99 -4.75 5.14
CA LEU A 196 4.07 -4.73 3.99
C LEU A 196 4.70 -5.30 2.71
N PHE A 197 5.99 -5.07 2.54
CA PHE A 197 6.83 -5.64 1.49
C PHE A 197 8.21 -5.95 2.08
N PRO A 198 8.38 -7.03 2.85
CA PRO A 198 9.66 -7.31 3.48
C PRO A 198 10.75 -7.19 2.42
N VAL A 199 11.84 -6.50 2.76
CA VAL A 199 12.99 -6.38 1.87
C VAL A 199 13.36 -7.82 1.56
N SER A 200 13.28 -8.24 0.29
CA SER A 200 13.72 -9.58 -0.11
C SER A 200 15.20 -9.68 0.22
N GLY A 201 15.49 -10.13 1.43
CA GLY A 201 16.82 -10.46 1.88
C GLY A 201 17.19 -11.73 1.15
N VAL A 202 18.11 -11.57 0.20
CA VAL A 202 19.21 -12.49 -0.08
C VAL A 202 19.23 -13.63 0.95
N ARG A 203 18.82 -14.82 0.51
CA ARG A 203 19.27 -16.05 1.13
C ARG A 203 20.73 -16.28 0.77
#